data_AF-A0AAW4MY76-F1
#
_entry.id   AF-A0AAW4MY76-F1
#
_cell.length_a   1.000
_cell.length_b   1.000
_cell.length_c   1.000
_cell.angle_alpha   90.00
_cell.angle_beta   90.00
_cell.angle_gamma   90.00
#
_symmetry.space_group_name_H-M   'P 1'
#
loop_
_entity.id
_entity.type
_entity.pdbx_description
1 polymer ?
#
loop_
_entity_poly.entity_id
_entity_poly.type
_entity_poly.pdbx_seq_one_letter_code
_entity_poly.pdbx_strand_id
1 'polypeptide(L)'
;MEYVSTNYNEEELAWVSPEITLHRDIYLMITLKHPGKLIIRQDKGDGKKPRVSIRAHKNTNKFYLRMRVIPETVKIQIFTSSEPKEIKYAYI
;
A
#
# COMPACT_ATOMS: atom_id res chain seq x y z
N MET A 1 -2.53 14.57 -5.96
CA MET A 1 -2.30 13.68 -4.81
C MET A 1 -3.61 12.97 -4.53
N GLU A 2 -3.59 11.64 -4.49
CA GLU A 2 -4.78 10.80 -4.38
C GLU A 2 -4.82 10.17 -2.99
N TYR A 3 -5.99 10.22 -2.36
CA TYR A 3 -6.23 9.66 -1.04
C TYR A 3 -6.85 8.28 -1.17
N VAL A 4 -6.43 7.37 -0.28
CA VAL A 4 -6.86 5.98 -0.29
C VAL A 4 -7.60 5.72 1.02
N SER A 5 -8.87 5.32 0.90
CA SER A 5 -9.65 4.85 2.03
C SER A 5 -9.31 3.39 2.37
N THR A 6 -9.58 3.00 3.60
CA THR A 6 -9.39 1.61 4.06
C THR A 6 -10.55 1.20 4.93
N ASN A 7 -10.90 -0.09 4.86
CA ASN A 7 -11.86 -0.71 5.75
C ASN A 7 -11.16 -1.84 6.52
N TYR A 8 -11.57 -2.06 7.77
CA TYR A 8 -11.10 -3.23 8.51
C TYR A 8 -11.72 -4.50 7.92
N ASN A 9 -10.89 -5.51 7.69
CA ASN A 9 -11.29 -6.83 7.20
C ASN A 9 -10.94 -7.86 8.27
N GLU A 10 -11.95 -8.56 8.79
CA GLU A 10 -11.80 -9.54 9.87
C GLU A 10 -11.09 -10.82 9.43
N GLU A 11 -11.26 -11.25 8.17
CA GLU A 11 -10.61 -12.46 7.64
C GLU A 11 -9.10 -12.24 7.48
N GLU A 12 -8.69 -11.05 7.03
CA GLU A 12 -7.29 -10.67 6.89
C GLU A 12 -6.69 -10.12 8.20
N LEU A 13 -7.52 -9.86 9.22
CA LEU A 13 -7.16 -9.20 10.49
C LEU A 13 -6.34 -7.90 10.27
N ALA A 14 -6.77 -7.11 9.28
CA ALA A 14 -6.04 -5.95 8.81
C ALA A 14 -6.96 -4.86 8.25
N TRP A 15 -6.45 -3.63 8.20
CA TRP A 15 -7.06 -2.55 7.43
C TRP A 15 -6.63 -2.67 5.98
N VAL A 16 -7.59 -2.73 5.07
CA VAL A 16 -7.38 -3.08 3.67
C VAL A 16 -7.89 -1.95 2.77
N SER A 17 -7.07 -1.56 1.80
CA SER A 17 -7.48 -0.61 0.75
C SER A 17 -8.28 -1.33 -0.36
N PRO A 18 -9.09 -0.59 -1.15
CA PRO A 18 -9.46 -1.07 -2.47
C PRO A 18 -8.21 -1.32 -3.33
N GLU A 19 -8.37 -2.06 -4.42
CA GLU A 19 -7.31 -2.18 -5.42
C GLU A 19 -7.10 -0.83 -6.13
N ILE A 20 -5.85 -0.39 -6.15
CA ILE A 20 -5.44 0.86 -6.79
C ILE A 20 -4.75 0.51 -8.09
N THR A 21 -5.26 1.02 -9.20
CA THR A 21 -4.61 0.86 -10.51
C THR A 21 -3.62 2.00 -10.73
N LEU A 22 -2.35 1.65 -10.92
CA LEU A 22 -1.24 2.57 -11.14
C LEU A 22 -0.80 2.54 -12.59
N HIS A 23 -0.62 3.72 -13.17
CA HIS A 23 -0.21 3.88 -14.57
C HIS A 23 1.23 4.35 -14.74
N ARG A 24 1.87 4.86 -13.68
CA ARG A 24 3.23 5.41 -13.66
C ARG A 24 3.84 5.23 -12.28
N ASP A 25 5.13 5.51 -12.17
CA ASP A 25 5.83 5.57 -10.90
C ASP A 25 5.07 6.45 -9.90
N ILE A 26 5.06 6.03 -8.63
CA ILE A 26 4.40 6.78 -7.56
C ILE A 26 5.30 6.99 -6.35
N TYR A 27 4.97 8.03 -5.60
CA TYR A 27 5.38 8.22 -4.23
C TYR A 27 4.20 7.97 -3.29
N LEU A 28 4.27 6.90 -2.51
CA LEU A 28 3.25 6.45 -1.57
C LEU A 28 3.62 6.86 -0.14
N MET A 29 2.66 7.44 0.56
CA MET A 29 2.79 7.90 1.94
C MET A 29 1.70 7.29 2.81
N ILE A 30 2.12 6.61 3.87
CA ILE A 30 1.23 5.94 4.81
C ILE A 30 1.60 6.39 6.22
N THR A 31 0.63 6.91 6.95
CA THR A 31 0.74 7.22 8.37
C THR A 31 -0.30 6.42 9.14
N LEU A 32 0.14 5.64 10.13
CA LEU A 32 -0.72 4.87 11.02
C LEU A 32 -1.01 5.66 12.29
N LYS A 33 -2.18 5.44 12.90
CA LYS A 33 -2.51 6.02 14.21
C LYS A 33 -1.59 5.48 15.32
N HIS A 34 -1.22 4.21 15.22
CA HIS A 34 -0.27 3.53 16.12
C HIS A 34 0.79 2.76 15.30
N PRO A 35 1.98 2.49 15.87
CA PRO A 35 2.99 1.67 15.21
C PRO A 35 2.44 0.31 14.77
N GLY A 36 2.73 -0.07 13.53
CA GLY A 36 2.18 -1.29 12.94
C GLY A 36 3.00 -1.84 11.78
N LYS A 37 2.43 -2.81 11.09
CA LYS A 37 3.02 -3.46 9.91
C LYS A 37 2.33 -2.97 8.65
N LEU A 38 3.10 -2.92 7.57
CA LEU A 38 2.64 -2.60 6.23
C LEU A 38 2.94 -3.80 5.32
N ILE A 39 1.92 -4.23 4.59
CA ILE A 39 2.04 -5.19 3.49
C ILE A 39 1.42 -4.55 2.26
N ILE A 40 2.07 -4.69 1.12
CA ILE A 40 1.54 -4.30 -0.19
C ILE A 40 1.51 -5.56 -1.05
N ARG A 41 0.34 -5.91 -1.58
CA ARG A 41 0.19 -6.96 -2.60
C ARG A 41 0.13 -6.28 -3.97
N GLN A 42 0.76 -6.88 -4.97
CA GLN A 42 0.80 -6.36 -6.33
C GLN A 42 0.20 -7.37 -7.29
N ASP A 43 -0.63 -6.93 -8.23
CA ASP A 43 -1.14 -7.73 -9.35
C ASP A 43 -0.72 -7.07 -10.67
N LYS A 44 -0.11 -7.84 -11.56
CA LYS A 44 0.37 -7.39 -12.88
C LYS A 44 -0.54 -7.83 -14.02
N GLY A 45 -1.72 -8.38 -13.73
CA GLY A 45 -2.65 -8.95 -14.70
C GLY A 45 -2.51 -10.46 -14.89
N ASP A 46 -1.63 -11.13 -14.15
CA ASP A 46 -1.47 -12.59 -14.16
C ASP A 46 -2.32 -13.29 -13.07
N GLY A 47 -3.14 -12.53 -12.34
CA GLY A 47 -3.97 -13.00 -11.23
C GLY A 47 -3.18 -13.38 -9.98
N LYS A 48 -1.84 -13.33 -10.04
CA LYS A 48 -0.98 -13.55 -8.89
C LYS A 48 -0.89 -12.24 -8.11
N LYS A 49 -1.01 -12.33 -6.78
CA LYS A 49 -0.93 -11.18 -5.88
C LYS A 49 0.28 -11.25 -4.95
N PRO A 50 1.53 -11.36 -5.47
CA PRO A 50 2.71 -11.46 -4.62
C PRO A 50 2.84 -10.25 -3.68
N ARG A 51 3.42 -10.50 -2.51
CA ARG A 51 3.81 -9.44 -1.58
C ARG A 51 5.01 -8.69 -2.14
N VAL A 52 4.94 -7.36 -2.14
CA VAL A 52 6.10 -6.49 -2.39
C VAL A 52 7.06 -6.65 -1.23
N SER A 53 8.33 -6.93 -1.52
CA SER A 53 9.36 -7.01 -0.49
C SER A 53 9.66 -5.61 0.05
N ILE A 54 9.24 -5.35 1.29
CA ILE A 54 9.51 -4.10 2.00
C ILE A 54 10.59 -4.38 3.06
N ARG A 55 11.69 -3.64 3.01
CA ARG A 55 12.74 -3.74 4.04
C ARG A 55 12.16 -3.32 5.40
N ALA A 56 12.64 -3.94 6.47
CA ALA A 56 12.26 -3.56 7.82
C ALA A 56 12.54 -2.07 8.04
N HIS A 57 11.49 -1.32 8.37
CA HIS A 57 11.58 0.12 8.59
C HIS A 57 11.72 0.39 10.08
N LYS A 58 12.68 1.25 10.48
CA LYS A 58 12.88 1.61 11.89
C LYS A 58 11.66 2.31 12.49
N ASN A 59 10.99 3.12 11.68
CA ASN A 59 9.76 3.78 12.07
C ASN A 59 8.55 3.02 11.51
N THR A 60 7.78 2.39 12.39
CA THR A 60 6.61 1.59 12.03
C THR A 60 5.29 2.38 12.10
N ASN A 61 5.34 3.69 12.34
CA ASN A 61 4.15 4.56 12.28
C ASN A 61 4.03 5.35 10.96
N LYS A 62 5.12 5.50 10.20
CA LYS A 62 5.19 6.27 8.97
C LYS A 62 6.01 5.52 7.94
N PHE A 63 5.44 5.32 6.77
CA PHE A 63 6.07 4.65 5.63
C PHE A 63 6.03 5.58 4.43
N TYR A 64 7.20 5.78 3.83
CA TYR A 64 7.40 6.60 2.64
C TYR A 64 8.06 5.74 1.59
N LEU A 65 7.32 5.38 0.55
CA LEU A 65 7.74 4.39 -0.45
C LEU A 65 7.71 5.02 -1.84
N ARG A 66 8.85 4.97 -2.53
CA ARG A 66 8.90 5.23 -3.97
C ARG A 66 8.71 3.90 -4.68
N MET A 67 7.66 3.80 -5.50
CA MET A 67 7.34 2.58 -6.24
C MET A 67 7.59 2.83 -7.72
N ARG A 68 8.44 2.00 -8.32
CA ARG A 68 8.65 1.96 -9.77
C ARG A 68 7.64 1.02 -10.41
N VAL A 69 6.90 1.52 -11.40
CA VAL A 69 5.89 0.77 -12.14
C VAL A 69 6.49 0.40 -13.50
N ILE A 70 6.89 -0.86 -13.64
CA ILE A 70 7.57 -1.37 -14.85
C ILE A 70 6.59 -1.78 -15.96
N PRO A 71 5.49 -2.53 -15.71
CA PRO A 71 4.49 -2.73 -16.76
C PRO A 71 3.57 -1.49 -16.84
N GLU A 72 2.96 -1.25 -18.00
CA GLU A 72 2.10 -0.09 -18.28
C GLU A 72 0.92 0.05 -17.32
N THR A 73 0.55 -1.02 -16.60
CA THR A 73 -0.48 -0.99 -15.56
C THR A 73 -0.16 -2.00 -14.46
N VAL A 74 -0.19 -1.54 -13.21
CA VAL A 74 -0.02 -2.38 -12.01
C VAL A 74 -1.17 -2.10 -11.07
N LYS A 75 -1.80 -3.15 -10.51
CA LYS A 75 -2.70 -2.98 -9.39
C LYS A 75 -1.98 -3.25 -8.08
N ILE A 76 -2.24 -2.42 -7.07
CA ILE A 76 -1.75 -2.65 -5.72
C ILE A 76 -2.90 -2.68 -4.72
N GLN A 77 -2.71 -3.44 -3.65
CA GLN A 77 -3.60 -3.44 -2.51
C GLN A 77 -2.77 -3.33 -1.23
N ILE A 78 -3.17 -2.42 -0.35
CA ILE A 78 -2.43 -2.04 0.85
C ILE A 78 -3.12 -2.67 2.06
N PHE A 79 -2.32 -3.25 2.95
CA PHE A 79 -2.75 -3.88 4.18
C PHE A 79 -1.93 -3.30 5.34
N THR A 80 -2.61 -2.84 6.38
CA THR A 80 -1.95 -2.34 7.59
C THR A 80 -2.51 -3.03 8.83
N SER A 81 -1.64 -3.40 9.77
CA SER A 81 -2.07 -4.06 11.01
C SER A 81 -2.71 -3.10 12.02
N SER A 82 -2.56 -1.80 11.80
CA SER A 82 -3.11 -0.74 12.64
C SER A 82 -3.88 0.23 11.76
N GLU A 83 -4.86 0.91 12.35
CA GLU A 83 -5.72 1.84 11.62
C GLU A 83 -4.88 2.95 10.97
N PRO A 84 -5.01 3.15 9.65
CA PRO A 84 -4.40 4.28 8.99
C PRO A 84 -4.98 5.59 9.50
N LYS A 85 -4.11 6.53 9.84
CA LYS A 85 -4.49 7.94 9.94
C LYS A 85 -4.67 8.53 8.54
N GLU A 86 -3.76 8.17 7.62
CA GLU A 86 -3.76 8.68 6.26
C GLU A 86 -3.00 7.71 5.35
N ILE A 87 -3.57 7.44 4.16
CA ILE A 87 -2.88 6.81 3.03
C ILE A 87 -3.10 7.71 1.83
N LYS A 88 -2.01 8.10 1.17
CA LYS A 88 -2.06 8.90 -0.05
C LYS A 88 -0.86 8.66 -0.95
N TYR A 89 -1.02 8.91 -2.24
CA TYR A 89 0.08 8.84 -3.19
C TYR A 89 0.04 9.98 -4.22
N ALA A 90 1.15 10.15 -4.93
CA ALA A 90 1.25 11.04 -6.07
C ALA A 90 2.06 10.36 -7.17
N TYR A 91 1.66 10.58 -8.42
CA TYR A 91 2.47 10.21 -9.58
C TYR A 91 3.74 11.07 -9.64
N ILE A 92 4.84 10.46 -10.09
CA ILE A 92 6.15 11.11 -10.27
C ILE A 92 6.73 10.81 -11.65
#